data_AF-A0A7X2TFT5-F1
#
_entry.id   AF-A0A7X2TFT5-F1
#
_cell.length_a   1.000
_cell.length_b   1.000
_cell.length_c   1.000
_cell.angle_alpha   90.00
_cell.angle_beta   90.00
_cell.angle_gamma   90.00
#
_symmetry.space_group_name_H-M   'P 1'
#
loop_
_entity.id
_entity.type
_entity.pdbx_description
1 polymer ?
#
loop_
_entity_poly.entity_id
_entity_poly.type
_entity_poly.pdbx_seq_one_letter_code
_entity_poly.pdbx_strand_id
1 'polypeptide(L)'
;MKKTLLVMLALITLAGCSSADTASGSTASAAASTAAAAASEPATEETATAAPAASASAESVDAVSSASVTRTDLSGSDYDAAISELESLSNDLATKADSEAEGYTAPESTTFAEVISVSPDGYPSMSTIHAWKVDGDTITVVMTDGRTISNLINVGDRGTILIHGSSYYVLHVETSDVKTLEYSDDAYNNGEFNVDYSGADRQAPEYTVTFKINELESTQVYMFD
;
A
#
# COMPACT_ATOMS: atom_id res chain seq x y z
N MET A 1 -57.27 0.68 -10.78
CA MET A 1 -57.13 -0.69 -11.34
C MET A 1 -55.68 -1.11 -11.12
N LYS A 2 -55.37 -1.79 -10.02
CA LYS A 2 -55.03 -3.22 -9.95
C LYS A 2 -53.93 -3.66 -10.92
N LYS A 3 -52.75 -3.97 -10.37
CA LYS A 3 -51.94 -5.22 -10.49
C LYS A 3 -50.45 -4.86 -10.39
N THR A 4 -49.54 -5.59 -9.75
CA THR A 4 -49.56 -6.75 -8.84
C THR A 4 -48.12 -6.86 -8.34
N LEU A 5 -47.97 -7.06 -7.03
CA LEU A 5 -46.76 -7.45 -6.32
C LEU A 5 -46.31 -8.86 -6.77
N LEU A 6 -45.02 -9.10 -7.02
CA LEU A 6 -44.47 -10.46 -6.90
C LEU A 6 -43.03 -10.41 -6.36
N VAL A 7 -42.95 -10.69 -5.07
CA VAL A 7 -41.75 -11.18 -4.36
C VAL A 7 -41.61 -12.66 -4.71
N MET A 8 -40.40 -13.12 -5.07
CA MET A 8 -40.11 -14.54 -5.01
C MET A 8 -38.72 -14.81 -4.43
N LEU A 9 -38.79 -15.24 -3.18
CA LEU A 9 -37.78 -15.89 -2.36
C LEU A 9 -37.54 -17.31 -2.91
N ALA A 10 -36.27 -17.71 -3.09
CA ALA A 10 -35.90 -19.11 -3.30
C ALA A 10 -34.81 -19.49 -2.30
N LEU A 11 -35.26 -20.12 -1.22
CA LEU A 11 -34.49 -20.78 -0.18
C LEU A 11 -34.12 -22.19 -0.69
N ILE A 12 -32.84 -22.55 -0.71
CA ILE A 12 -32.41 -23.96 -0.82
C ILE A 12 -31.47 -24.28 0.33
N THR A 13 -32.01 -25.00 1.30
CA THR A 13 -31.28 -25.81 2.29
C THR A 13 -31.63 -27.28 2.05
N LEU A 14 -30.62 -28.16 2.04
CA LEU A 14 -30.54 -29.49 2.69
C LEU A 14 -29.29 -30.21 2.12
N ALA A 15 -28.24 -30.51 2.88
CA ALA A 15 -28.09 -31.48 3.99
C ALA A 15 -27.61 -32.88 3.54
N GLY A 16 -26.59 -33.39 4.24
CA GLY A 16 -26.21 -34.82 4.32
C GLY A 16 -24.72 -35.07 4.03
N CYS A 17 -23.84 -35.15 5.05
CA CYS A 17 -23.46 -36.35 5.83
C CYS A 17 -22.65 -37.37 5.01
N SER A 18 -21.56 -38.02 5.45
CA SER A 18 -20.81 -38.13 6.72
C SER A 18 -19.54 -38.97 6.44
N SER A 19 -18.46 -38.76 7.21
CA SER A 19 -17.45 -39.70 7.80
C SER A 19 -16.88 -40.88 6.96
N ALA A 20 -15.65 -41.40 7.10
CA ALA A 20 -14.52 -41.39 8.04
C ALA A 20 -13.24 -41.68 7.18
N ASP A 21 -11.98 -41.65 7.62
CA ASP A 21 -11.38 -42.46 8.67
C ASP A 21 -9.89 -42.10 8.86
N THR A 22 -9.34 -42.67 9.91
CA THR A 22 -8.16 -42.34 10.70
C THR A 22 -6.91 -43.13 10.26
N ALA A 23 -5.72 -42.53 10.31
CA ALA A 23 -4.43 -43.19 10.64
C ALA A 23 -3.34 -42.09 10.72
N SER A 24 -2.88 -41.64 11.89
CA SER A 24 -1.97 -42.31 12.84
C SER A 24 -0.71 -42.90 12.20
N GLY A 25 0.41 -42.21 12.37
CA GLY A 25 1.75 -42.66 12.01
C GLY A 25 2.82 -41.82 12.71
N SER A 26 2.98 -42.06 14.01
CA SER A 26 4.12 -41.58 14.80
C SER A 26 5.31 -42.49 14.56
N THR A 27 6.49 -41.92 14.28
CA THR A 27 7.77 -42.43 14.81
C THR A 27 8.72 -41.27 15.08
N ALA A 28 9.14 -41.18 16.33
CA ALA A 28 10.20 -40.32 16.83
C ALA A 28 11.59 -40.75 16.32
N SER A 29 12.54 -39.82 16.31
CA SER A 29 13.90 -40.12 16.79
C SER A 29 14.59 -38.83 17.21
N ALA A 30 14.80 -38.73 18.53
CA ALA A 30 15.74 -37.82 19.15
C ALA A 30 17.15 -38.41 19.09
N ALA A 31 18.15 -37.57 18.88
CA ALA A 31 19.52 -37.85 19.30
C ALA A 31 20.11 -36.57 19.88
N ALA A 32 20.51 -36.68 21.14
CA ALA A 32 21.08 -35.62 21.96
C ALA A 32 22.61 -35.70 22.00
N SER A 33 23.22 -34.57 22.38
CA SER A 33 24.36 -34.44 23.30
C SER A 33 25.76 -34.88 22.84
N THR A 34 26.72 -33.95 22.89
CA THR A 34 27.74 -33.92 23.96
C THR A 34 28.58 -32.63 23.93
N ALA A 35 29.02 -32.23 25.12
CA ALA A 35 29.73 -31.00 25.47
C ALA A 35 31.24 -31.23 25.72
N ALA A 36 31.93 -30.13 26.12
CA ALA A 36 33.25 -30.01 26.79
C ALA A 36 34.47 -29.79 25.86
N ALA A 37 35.52 -29.02 26.17
CA ALA A 37 35.85 -28.13 27.30
C ALA A 37 37.10 -27.26 26.96
N ALA A 38 37.38 -26.35 27.90
CA ALA A 38 38.33 -25.24 27.99
C ALA A 38 39.85 -25.44 27.71
N ALA A 39 40.47 -24.25 27.53
CA ALA A 39 41.77 -23.75 28.04
C ALA A 39 43.04 -23.88 27.18
N SER A 40 43.62 -22.73 26.78
CA SER A 40 44.85 -22.16 27.37
C SER A 40 45.33 -20.90 26.61
N GLU A 41 45.61 -19.81 27.33
CA GLU A 41 46.48 -18.69 26.88
C GLU A 41 47.97 -19.13 26.84
N PRO A 42 48.89 -18.36 26.23
CA PRO A 42 49.48 -17.22 26.95
C PRO A 42 49.63 -15.92 26.12
N ALA A 43 49.78 -14.83 26.86
CA ALA A 43 49.98 -13.46 26.43
C ALA A 43 51.28 -13.20 25.64
N THR A 44 51.26 -12.16 24.79
CA THR A 44 52.42 -11.30 24.54
C THR A 44 51.92 -9.88 24.25
N GLU A 45 52.38 -8.93 25.07
CA GLU A 45 52.18 -7.48 24.91
C GLU A 45 52.90 -6.96 23.65
N GLU A 46 52.23 -6.14 22.85
CA GLU A 46 52.90 -5.02 22.16
C GLU A 46 51.92 -3.84 22.03
N THR A 47 52.31 -2.73 22.64
CA THR A 47 51.63 -1.44 22.67
C THR A 47 51.55 -0.80 21.28
N ALA A 48 50.35 -0.51 20.80
CA ALA A 48 50.12 0.50 19.77
C ALA A 48 48.85 1.30 20.09
N THR A 49 49.07 2.58 20.39
CA THR A 49 48.08 3.61 20.70
C THR A 49 47.10 3.79 19.54
N ALA A 50 45.84 3.38 19.71
CA ALA A 50 44.75 3.69 18.78
C ALA A 50 43.88 4.81 19.36
N ALA A 51 43.85 5.94 18.66
CA ALA A 51 42.98 7.08 18.92
C ALA A 51 41.49 6.66 18.89
N PRO A 52 40.59 7.32 19.64
CA PRO A 52 39.18 6.97 19.61
C PRO A 52 38.61 7.34 18.24
N ALA A 53 38.20 6.34 17.47
CA ALA A 53 37.43 6.54 16.25
C ALA A 53 36.10 7.17 16.64
N ALA A 54 35.91 8.43 16.26
CA ALA A 54 34.62 9.08 16.32
C ALA A 54 33.63 8.24 15.49
N SER A 55 32.64 7.67 16.16
CA SER A 55 31.49 7.06 15.52
C SER A 55 30.71 8.17 14.84
N ALA A 56 30.98 8.37 13.55
CA ALA A 56 30.08 9.10 12.68
C ALA A 56 28.86 8.20 12.50
N SER A 57 27.75 8.58 13.13
CA SER A 57 26.44 8.08 12.76
C SER A 57 26.29 8.31 11.25
N ALA A 58 26.30 7.23 10.47
CA ALA A 58 25.88 7.28 9.09
C ALA A 58 24.38 7.56 9.13
N GLU A 59 24.01 8.83 9.01
CA GLU A 59 22.67 9.17 8.53
C GLU A 59 22.52 8.45 7.19
N SER A 60 21.54 7.54 7.10
CA SER A 60 21.16 6.96 5.82
C SER A 60 20.56 8.07 4.99
N VAL A 61 21.40 8.79 4.26
CA VAL A 61 20.96 9.81 3.31
C VAL A 61 20.25 9.06 2.20
N ASP A 62 18.93 9.17 2.17
CA ASP A 62 18.06 8.63 1.14
C ASP A 62 18.20 9.48 -0.13
N ALA A 63 19.38 9.45 -0.74
CA ALA A 63 19.69 10.22 -1.93
C ALA A 63 19.36 9.38 -3.17
N VAL A 64 18.07 9.26 -3.51
CA VAL A 64 17.64 8.67 -4.79
C VAL A 64 17.29 9.75 -5.83
N SER A 65 17.22 11.04 -5.47
CA SER A 65 16.89 12.11 -6.43
C SER A 65 17.94 12.32 -7.53
N SER A 66 19.17 11.79 -7.41
CA SER A 66 20.29 12.17 -8.29
C SER A 66 20.63 11.21 -9.44
N ALA A 67 19.91 10.11 -9.66
CA ALA A 67 20.35 9.10 -10.63
C ALA A 67 19.84 9.31 -12.07
N SER A 68 18.75 10.06 -12.27
CA SER A 68 18.17 10.27 -13.60
C SER A 68 18.30 11.70 -14.08
N VAL A 69 18.94 11.89 -15.24
CA VAL A 69 19.02 13.20 -15.92
C VAL A 69 17.68 13.66 -16.50
N THR A 70 16.65 12.82 -16.48
CA THR A 70 15.32 13.14 -17.03
C THR A 70 14.31 13.54 -15.96
N ARG A 71 14.67 13.41 -14.67
CA ARG A 71 13.81 13.76 -13.54
C ARG A 71 14.16 15.16 -13.05
N THR A 72 13.12 15.91 -12.73
CA THR A 72 13.23 17.27 -12.20
C THR A 72 12.45 17.36 -10.91
N ASP A 73 13.14 17.62 -9.80
CA ASP A 73 12.51 17.94 -8.51
C ASP A 73 11.72 19.25 -8.65
N LEU A 74 10.45 19.22 -8.29
CA LEU A 74 9.56 20.38 -8.35
C LEU A 74 9.57 21.14 -7.03
N SER A 75 9.61 22.47 -7.11
CA SER A 75 9.54 23.35 -5.93
C SER A 75 8.90 24.69 -6.29
N GLY A 76 8.45 25.44 -5.28
CA GLY A 76 7.84 26.76 -5.47
C GLY A 76 6.63 26.72 -6.42
N SER A 77 6.58 27.65 -7.38
CA SER A 77 5.45 27.75 -8.31
C SER A 77 5.25 26.50 -9.18
N ASP A 78 6.32 25.77 -9.49
CA ASP A 78 6.22 24.57 -10.33
C ASP A 78 5.61 23.40 -9.52
N TYR A 79 5.92 23.33 -8.22
CA TYR A 79 5.26 22.41 -7.29
C TYR A 79 3.78 22.76 -7.16
N ASP A 80 3.44 24.03 -6.91
CA ASP A 80 2.05 24.47 -6.74
C ASP A 80 1.21 24.21 -8.00
N ALA A 81 1.80 24.42 -9.19
CA ALA A 81 1.16 24.13 -10.46
C ALA A 81 0.90 22.62 -10.63
N ALA A 82 1.88 21.78 -10.30
CA ALA A 82 1.73 20.33 -10.37
C ALA A 82 0.69 19.80 -9.37
N ILE A 83 0.67 20.30 -8.14
CA ILE A 83 -0.38 19.95 -7.16
C ILE A 83 -1.75 20.37 -7.67
N SER A 84 -1.91 21.59 -8.16
CA SER A 84 -3.19 22.06 -8.71
C SER A 84 -3.66 21.18 -9.88
N GLU A 85 -2.74 20.72 -10.72
CA GLU A 85 -3.03 19.79 -11.79
C GLU A 85 -3.47 18.43 -11.24
N LEU A 86 -2.71 17.85 -10.31
CA LEU A 86 -3.02 16.57 -9.68
C LEU A 86 -4.36 16.59 -8.92
N GLU A 87 -4.72 17.71 -8.30
CA GLU A 87 -6.04 17.94 -7.71
C GLU A 87 -7.15 17.90 -8.77
N SER A 88 -6.91 18.48 -9.95
CA SER A 88 -7.86 18.43 -11.08
C SER A 88 -7.97 17.05 -11.71
N LEU A 89 -6.92 16.23 -11.62
CA LEU A 89 -6.86 14.86 -12.12
C LEU A 89 -7.34 13.83 -11.09
N SER A 90 -7.52 14.24 -9.83
CA SER A 90 -7.93 13.36 -8.75
C SER A 90 -9.24 12.66 -9.08
N ASN A 91 -9.35 11.43 -8.63
CA ASN A 91 -10.58 10.66 -8.73
C ASN A 91 -11.40 10.82 -7.45
N ASP A 92 -12.60 10.24 -7.46
CA ASP A 92 -13.40 10.19 -6.24
C ASP A 92 -12.87 9.12 -5.28
N LEU A 93 -13.09 9.37 -3.99
CA LEU A 93 -12.99 8.36 -2.93
C LEU A 93 -14.38 7.82 -2.55
N ALA A 94 -15.43 8.23 -3.27
CA ALA A 94 -16.82 7.87 -3.02
C ALA A 94 -17.03 6.37 -2.80
N THR A 95 -17.77 6.07 -1.74
CA THR A 95 -18.31 4.74 -1.52
C THR A 95 -19.41 4.44 -2.52
N LYS A 96 -19.80 3.17 -2.63
CA LYS A 96 -20.97 2.80 -3.43
C LYS A 96 -22.21 3.55 -2.96
N ALA A 97 -22.42 3.67 -1.65
CA ALA A 97 -23.55 4.41 -1.08
C ALA A 97 -23.53 5.90 -1.47
N ASP A 98 -22.36 6.53 -1.45
CA ASP A 98 -22.20 7.93 -1.89
C ASP A 98 -22.57 8.08 -3.37
N SER A 99 -22.13 7.14 -4.20
CA SER A 99 -22.37 7.17 -5.64
C SER A 99 -23.85 6.98 -6.03
N GLU A 100 -24.63 6.34 -5.16
CA GLU A 100 -26.07 6.10 -5.34
C GLU A 100 -26.95 7.21 -4.73
N ALA A 101 -26.36 8.14 -3.98
CA ALA A 101 -27.08 9.23 -3.33
C ALA A 101 -27.67 10.25 -4.34
N GLU A 102 -28.84 10.80 -4.03
CA GLU A 102 -29.50 11.77 -4.90
C GLU A 102 -28.64 13.03 -5.08
N GLY A 103 -28.34 13.38 -6.33
CA GLY A 103 -27.54 14.56 -6.69
C GLY A 103 -26.05 14.31 -6.80
N TYR A 104 -25.56 13.08 -6.57
CA TYR A 104 -24.18 12.72 -6.81
C TYR A 104 -23.82 12.85 -8.30
N THR A 105 -22.63 13.39 -8.58
CA THR A 105 -22.05 13.45 -9.93
C THR A 105 -20.60 13.00 -9.83
N ALA A 106 -20.27 11.88 -10.48
CA ALA A 106 -18.91 11.37 -10.50
C ALA A 106 -17.96 12.38 -11.19
N PRO A 107 -16.72 12.51 -10.72
CA PRO A 107 -15.70 13.27 -11.43
C PRO A 107 -15.45 12.67 -12.83
N GLU A 108 -15.13 13.54 -13.79
CA GLU A 108 -14.89 13.12 -15.19
C GLU A 108 -13.51 12.47 -15.38
N SER A 109 -12.59 12.62 -14.42
CA SER A 109 -11.25 12.03 -14.49
C SER A 109 -11.33 10.50 -14.45
N THR A 110 -10.48 9.88 -15.27
CA THR A 110 -10.27 8.42 -15.28
C THR A 110 -8.79 8.09 -15.07
N THR A 111 -8.01 9.08 -14.60
CA THR A 111 -6.57 8.96 -14.42
C THR A 111 -6.28 7.98 -13.30
N PHE A 112 -5.71 6.83 -13.62
CA PHE A 112 -5.23 5.90 -12.60
C PHE A 112 -3.87 6.36 -12.06
N ALA A 113 -3.56 5.97 -10.83
CA ALA A 113 -2.23 6.11 -10.26
C ALA A 113 -1.61 4.73 -10.02
N GLU A 114 -0.31 4.66 -9.85
CA GLU A 114 0.40 3.45 -9.43
C GLU A 114 1.10 3.69 -8.11
N VAL A 115 0.80 2.88 -7.10
CA VAL A 115 1.49 2.90 -5.81
C VAL A 115 2.58 1.84 -5.84
N ILE A 116 3.79 2.25 -5.50
CA ILE A 116 4.97 1.41 -5.39
C ILE A 116 5.43 1.43 -3.94
N SER A 117 5.75 0.26 -3.43
CA SER A 117 6.34 0.05 -2.10
C SER A 117 7.52 -0.90 -2.21
N VAL A 118 8.36 -0.94 -1.19
CA VAL A 118 9.46 -1.91 -1.08
C VAL A 118 9.31 -2.62 0.26
N SER A 119 9.27 -3.95 0.24
CA SER A 119 9.24 -4.71 1.48
C SER A 119 10.58 -4.66 2.21
N PRO A 120 10.65 -4.98 3.52
CA PRO A 120 11.89 -4.92 4.30
C PRO A 120 13.05 -5.78 3.75
N ASP A 121 12.74 -6.80 2.95
CA ASP A 121 13.70 -7.67 2.25
C ASP A 121 14.16 -7.10 0.88
N GLY A 122 13.72 -5.89 0.53
CA GLY A 122 14.14 -5.15 -0.65
C GLY A 122 13.36 -5.45 -1.93
N TYR A 123 12.27 -6.23 -1.86
CA TYR A 123 11.47 -6.55 -3.03
C TYR A 123 10.41 -5.45 -3.30
N PRO A 124 10.36 -4.88 -4.52
CA PRO A 124 9.33 -3.93 -4.86
C PRO A 124 7.97 -4.62 -5.06
N SER A 125 6.90 -3.92 -4.70
CA SER A 125 5.52 -4.26 -5.00
C SER A 125 4.82 -3.06 -5.59
N MET A 126 3.93 -3.29 -6.56
CA MET A 126 3.22 -2.24 -7.28
C MET A 126 1.73 -2.57 -7.39
N SER A 127 0.88 -1.56 -7.28
CA SER A 127 -0.56 -1.68 -7.47
C SER A 127 -1.12 -0.46 -8.20
N THR A 128 -1.93 -0.71 -9.23
CA THR A 128 -2.72 0.33 -9.86
C THR A 128 -3.89 0.70 -8.96
N ILE A 129 -4.11 1.99 -8.76
CA ILE A 129 -5.18 2.53 -7.93
C ILE A 129 -6.11 3.45 -8.73
N HIS A 130 -7.41 3.30 -8.48
CA HIS A 130 -8.47 4.07 -9.13
C HIS A 130 -9.00 5.15 -8.18
N ALA A 131 -9.23 4.82 -6.92
CA ALA A 131 -9.68 5.80 -5.93
C ALA A 131 -8.48 6.46 -5.24
N TRP A 132 -8.18 7.69 -5.67
CA TRP A 132 -7.14 8.53 -5.08
C TRP A 132 -7.49 10.01 -5.22
N LYS A 133 -7.01 10.81 -4.27
CA LYS A 133 -7.24 12.25 -4.24
C LYS A 133 -6.08 12.99 -3.61
N VAL A 134 -5.64 14.06 -4.27
CA VAL A 134 -4.69 15.04 -3.72
C VAL A 134 -5.45 16.17 -3.04
N ASP A 135 -4.91 16.62 -1.91
CA ASP A 135 -5.36 17.82 -1.17
C ASP A 135 -4.11 18.50 -0.60
N GLY A 136 -3.63 19.53 -1.31
CA GLY A 136 -2.41 20.25 -0.95
C GLY A 136 -1.16 19.35 -0.91
N ASP A 137 -0.58 19.17 0.27
CA ASP A 137 0.63 18.38 0.52
C ASP A 137 0.34 16.92 0.90
N THR A 138 -0.90 16.48 0.72
CA THR A 138 -1.31 15.10 1.01
C THR A 138 -1.96 14.42 -0.19
N ILE A 139 -1.87 13.10 -0.19
CA ILE A 139 -2.59 12.24 -1.12
C ILE A 139 -3.25 11.11 -0.35
N THR A 140 -4.55 10.96 -0.54
CA THR A 140 -5.33 9.84 0.02
C THR A 140 -5.58 8.82 -1.07
N VAL A 141 -5.38 7.55 -0.77
CA VAL A 141 -5.63 6.43 -1.69
C VAL A 141 -6.51 5.40 -1.01
N VAL A 142 -7.29 4.68 -1.81
CA VAL A 142 -7.98 3.47 -1.38
C VAL A 142 -7.32 2.26 -2.03
N MET A 143 -6.97 1.27 -1.22
CA MET A 143 -6.34 0.03 -1.64
C MET A 143 -7.05 -1.17 -1.04
N THR A 144 -7.03 -2.29 -1.74
CA THR A 144 -7.47 -3.58 -1.20
C THR A 144 -6.29 -4.36 -0.62
N ASP A 145 -6.59 -5.35 0.22
CA ASP A 145 -5.58 -6.21 0.81
C ASP A 145 -4.60 -6.80 -0.22
N GLY A 146 -3.31 -6.72 0.09
CA GLY A 146 -2.24 -7.12 -0.80
C GLY A 146 -0.87 -6.65 -0.35
N ARG A 147 0.18 -7.14 -1.04
CA ARG A 147 1.57 -6.87 -0.65
C ARG A 147 1.91 -5.38 -0.60
N THR A 148 1.42 -4.59 -1.55
CA THR A 148 1.73 -3.16 -1.62
C THR A 148 1.22 -2.42 -0.38
N ILE A 149 -0.03 -2.67 0.03
CA ILE A 149 -0.58 -2.05 1.24
C ILE A 149 0.07 -2.60 2.51
N SER A 150 0.41 -3.89 2.58
CA SER A 150 1.12 -4.46 3.74
C SER A 150 2.47 -3.78 4.01
N ASN A 151 3.12 -3.22 2.98
CA ASN A 151 4.38 -2.48 3.11
C ASN A 151 4.18 -1.00 3.49
N LEU A 152 2.96 -0.48 3.46
CA LEU A 152 2.62 0.94 3.63
C LEU A 152 1.62 1.19 4.78
N ILE A 153 1.31 0.15 5.57
CA ILE A 153 0.21 0.16 6.53
C ILE A 153 0.55 0.87 7.85
N ASN A 154 1.83 1.12 8.13
CA ASN A 154 2.24 1.79 9.37
C ASN A 154 2.58 3.25 9.09
N VAL A 155 2.26 4.11 10.06
CA VAL A 155 2.70 5.52 10.02
C VAL A 155 4.23 5.58 9.93
N GLY A 156 4.72 6.40 9.00
CA GLY A 156 6.13 6.53 8.68
C GLY A 156 6.63 5.57 7.60
N ASP A 157 5.84 4.60 7.15
CA ASP A 157 6.19 3.76 6.00
C ASP A 157 6.28 4.64 4.74
N ARG A 158 7.27 4.37 3.87
CA ARG A 158 7.58 5.21 2.71
C ARG A 158 7.28 4.48 1.42
N GLY A 159 6.78 5.23 0.45
CA GLY A 159 6.41 4.71 -0.87
C GLY A 159 6.60 5.74 -1.97
N THR A 160 6.25 5.32 -3.18
CA THR A 160 6.21 6.18 -4.36
C THR A 160 4.86 6.05 -5.03
N ILE A 161 4.27 7.17 -5.45
CA ILE A 161 3.06 7.18 -6.27
C ILE A 161 3.38 7.81 -7.62
N LEU A 162 3.00 7.12 -8.70
CA LEU A 162 3.16 7.58 -10.08
C LEU A 162 1.80 7.99 -10.63
N ILE A 163 1.70 9.22 -11.15
CA ILE A 163 0.47 9.76 -11.76
C ILE A 163 0.84 10.40 -13.10
N HIS A 164 0.04 10.11 -14.12
CA HIS A 164 0.21 10.72 -15.43
C HIS A 164 -0.75 11.91 -15.62
N GLY A 165 -0.17 13.10 -15.80
CA GLY A 165 -0.86 14.31 -16.22
C GLY A 165 -0.23 14.89 -17.49
N SER A 166 0.09 16.18 -17.46
CA SER A 166 0.90 16.88 -18.46
C SER A 166 2.34 16.36 -18.51
N SER A 167 2.78 15.71 -17.44
CA SER A 167 4.00 14.92 -17.32
C SER A 167 3.75 13.68 -16.46
N TYR A 168 4.74 12.80 -16.33
CA TYR A 168 4.70 11.78 -15.28
C TYR A 168 5.20 12.41 -13.98
N TYR A 169 4.32 12.46 -13.00
CA TYR A 169 4.62 12.91 -11.65
C TYR A 169 5.03 11.72 -10.79
N VAL A 170 6.13 11.89 -10.07
CA VAL A 170 6.65 10.91 -9.10
C VAL A 170 6.55 11.55 -7.73
N LEU A 171 5.60 11.08 -6.93
CA LEU A 171 5.38 11.54 -5.57
C LEU A 171 6.14 10.61 -4.63
N HIS A 172 7.08 11.14 -3.86
CA HIS A 172 7.69 10.42 -2.75
C HIS A 172 6.88 10.68 -1.50
N VAL A 173 6.34 9.61 -0.93
CA VAL A 173 5.29 9.71 0.08
C VAL A 173 5.64 8.98 1.36
N GLU A 174 5.04 9.42 2.45
CA GLU A 174 5.14 8.80 3.77
C GLU A 174 3.75 8.65 4.39
N THR A 175 3.43 7.47 4.88
CA THR A 175 2.13 7.16 5.49
C THR A 175 1.92 8.02 6.73
N SER A 176 0.84 8.80 6.75
CA SER A 176 0.46 9.66 7.87
C SER A 176 -0.76 9.16 8.63
N ASP A 177 -1.70 8.50 7.95
CA ASP A 177 -2.90 7.89 8.54
C ASP A 177 -3.34 6.67 7.74
N VAL A 178 -3.90 5.67 8.44
CA VAL A 178 -4.49 4.48 7.83
C VAL A 178 -5.82 4.16 8.50
N LYS A 179 -6.87 4.05 7.69
CA LYS A 179 -8.18 3.55 8.11
C LYS A 179 -8.46 2.23 7.42
N THR A 180 -8.92 1.25 8.19
CA THR A 180 -9.29 -0.07 7.68
C THR A 180 -10.78 -0.26 7.80
N LEU A 181 -11.41 -0.65 6.69
CA LEU A 181 -12.77 -1.17 6.65
C LEU A 181 -12.68 -2.69 6.47
N GLU A 182 -12.96 -3.42 7.55
CA GLU A 182 -13.03 -4.87 7.52
C GLU A 182 -14.23 -5.35 6.72
N TYR A 183 -14.07 -6.46 5.98
CA TYR A 183 -15.17 -7.05 5.26
C TYR A 183 -16.24 -7.60 6.21
N SER A 184 -17.48 -7.19 5.98
CA SER A 184 -18.68 -7.84 6.50
C SER A 184 -19.80 -7.75 5.47
N ASP A 185 -20.71 -8.73 5.49
CA ASP A 185 -21.90 -8.71 4.63
C ASP A 185 -22.72 -7.44 4.85
N ASP A 186 -22.81 -6.96 6.09
CA ASP A 186 -23.53 -5.73 6.44
C ASP A 186 -22.88 -4.49 5.81
N ALA A 187 -21.57 -4.29 5.98
CA ALA A 187 -20.85 -3.15 5.39
C ALA A 187 -20.90 -3.18 3.86
N TYR A 188 -20.77 -4.36 3.25
CA TYR A 188 -20.90 -4.52 1.80
C TYR A 188 -22.31 -4.16 1.31
N ASN A 189 -23.35 -4.67 1.96
CA ASN A 189 -24.74 -4.41 1.58
C ASN A 189 -25.16 -2.96 1.84
N ASN A 190 -24.56 -2.30 2.83
CA ASN A 190 -24.73 -0.87 3.08
C ASN A 190 -23.98 0.00 2.07
N GLY A 191 -23.14 -0.59 1.22
CA GLY A 191 -22.37 0.13 0.20
C GLY A 191 -21.22 0.96 0.77
N GLU A 192 -20.63 0.55 1.91
CA GLU A 192 -19.57 1.29 2.61
C GLU A 192 -18.19 1.20 1.93
N PHE A 193 -18.00 0.24 1.03
CA PHE A 193 -16.77 0.09 0.24
C PHE A 193 -16.73 1.09 -0.91
N ASN A 194 -15.52 1.46 -1.32
CA ASN A 194 -15.30 2.31 -2.48
C ASN A 194 -15.92 1.71 -3.75
N VAL A 195 -16.50 2.57 -4.60
CA VAL A 195 -17.25 2.14 -5.80
C VAL A 195 -16.38 1.36 -6.80
N ASP A 196 -15.08 1.65 -6.87
CA ASP A 196 -14.15 0.99 -7.79
C ASP A 196 -13.60 -0.33 -7.22
N TYR A 197 -13.82 -0.60 -5.93
CA TYR A 197 -13.33 -1.77 -5.22
C TYR A 197 -14.48 -2.54 -4.58
N SER A 198 -15.10 -3.45 -5.33
CA SER A 198 -16.05 -4.38 -4.74
C SER A 198 -15.30 -5.45 -3.94
N GLY A 199 -15.25 -5.28 -2.61
CA GLY A 199 -14.71 -6.29 -1.69
C GLY A 199 -15.40 -7.66 -1.76
N ALA A 200 -16.49 -7.82 -2.52
CA ALA A 200 -17.29 -9.04 -2.60
C ALA A 200 -16.53 -10.25 -3.16
N ASP A 201 -15.73 -10.07 -4.21
CA ASP A 201 -15.09 -11.22 -4.88
C ASP A 201 -14.00 -11.86 -4.01
N ARG A 202 -13.42 -11.11 -3.08
CA ARG A 202 -12.29 -11.55 -2.24
C ARG A 202 -12.56 -11.51 -0.74
N GLN A 203 -13.68 -10.94 -0.30
CA GLN A 203 -14.03 -10.73 1.11
C GLN A 203 -12.86 -10.13 1.90
N ALA A 204 -12.17 -9.17 1.28
CA ALA A 204 -10.93 -8.60 1.77
C ALA A 204 -11.18 -7.21 2.38
N PRO A 205 -10.37 -6.80 3.37
CA PRO A 205 -10.43 -5.44 3.89
C PRO A 205 -10.05 -4.41 2.83
N GLU A 206 -10.60 -3.22 3.01
CA GLU A 206 -10.24 -2.01 2.30
C GLU A 206 -9.44 -1.08 3.22
N TYR A 207 -8.42 -0.45 2.67
CA TYR A 207 -7.56 0.48 3.39
C TYR A 207 -7.63 1.85 2.73
N THR A 208 -8.07 2.85 3.48
CA THR A 208 -7.91 4.25 3.12
C THR A 208 -6.63 4.77 3.76
N VAL A 209 -5.61 5.03 2.95
CA VAL A 209 -4.30 5.50 3.40
C VAL A 209 -4.14 6.96 3.02
N THR A 210 -3.83 7.79 4.00
CA THR A 210 -3.38 9.16 3.74
C THR A 210 -1.86 9.17 3.81
N PHE A 211 -1.25 9.73 2.79
CA PHE A 211 0.17 9.99 2.77
C PHE A 211 0.46 11.49 2.78
N LYS A 212 1.55 11.86 3.42
CA LYS A 212 2.22 13.14 3.21
C LYS A 212 3.09 13.04 1.96
N ILE A 213 3.03 14.05 1.10
CA ILE A 213 3.94 14.22 -0.03
C ILE A 213 5.21 14.89 0.50
N ASN A 214 6.32 14.15 0.51
CA ASN A 214 7.61 14.65 0.98
C ASN A 214 8.40 15.33 -0.15
N GLU A 215 8.37 14.75 -1.34
CA GLU A 215 9.03 15.27 -2.53
C GLU A 215 8.16 14.97 -3.75
N LEU A 216 8.22 15.86 -4.75
CA LEU A 216 7.50 15.72 -6.01
C LEU A 216 8.47 15.94 -7.16
N GLU A 217 8.59 14.96 -8.04
CA GLU A 217 9.39 15.04 -9.25
C GLU A 217 8.48 15.03 -10.48
N SER A 218 8.96 15.57 -11.58
CA SER A 218 8.40 15.35 -12.92
C SER A 218 9.42 14.68 -13.82
N THR A 219 8.92 13.83 -14.72
CA THR A 219 9.71 13.30 -15.83
C THR A 219 8.88 13.34 -17.11
N GLN A 220 9.52 13.78 -18.19
CA GLN A 220 8.95 13.62 -19.52
C GLN A 220 9.34 12.24 -20.02
N VAL A 221 8.35 11.39 -20.31
CA VAL A 221 8.62 10.15 -21.03
C VAL A 221 8.60 10.49 -22.52
N TYR A 222 9.78 10.65 -23.11
CA TYR A 222 9.93 10.58 -24.56
C TYR A 222 9.70 9.13 -24.98
N MET A 223 8.44 8.70 -25.08
CA MET A 223 8.14 7.56 -25.94
C MET A 223 8.33 8.05 -27.36
N PHE A 224 9.33 7.50 -28.05
CA PHE A 224 9.69 7.85 -29.42
C PHE A 224 8.43 8.02 -30.29
N ASP A 225 8.31 9.19 -30.92
CA ASP A 225 7.37 9.47 -32.03
C ASP A 225 7.69 8.57 -33.23
#